data_AF-A0A8K0Y3K9-F1
#
_entry.id   AF-A0A8K0Y3K9-F1
#
_cell.length_a   1.000
_cell.length_b   1.000
_cell.length_c   1.000
_cell.angle_alpha   90.00
_cell.angle_beta   90.00
_cell.angle_gamma   90.00
#
_symmetry.space_group_name_H-M   'P 1'
#
loop_
_entity.id
_entity.type
_entity.pdbx_description
1 polymer ?
#
loop_
_entity_poly.entity_id
_entity_poly.type
_entity_poly.pdbx_seq_one_letter_code
_entity_poly.pdbx_strand_id
1 'polypeptide(L)' 'MKMIPLEEDFIKLVDNFVVETKDPKILDEISQLDRESRLLGISFYDMYCMVLQDGTKHRTLVSEFKNYMGLKKPATFVA' A
#
# COMPACT_ATOMS: atom_id res chain seq x y z
N MET A 1 -16.67 13.35 -11.28
CA MET A 1 -16.34 12.89 -9.91
C MET A 1 -15.03 13.52 -9.51
N LYS A 2 -14.99 14.35 -8.46
CA LYS A 2 -13.73 14.87 -7.92
C LYS A 2 -13.11 13.74 -7.10
N MET A 3 -11.97 13.20 -7.54
CA MET A 3 -11.13 12.36 -6.68
C MET A 3 -10.76 13.17 -5.44
N ILE A 4 -10.89 12.54 -4.29
CA ILE A 4 -10.60 13.19 -3.00
C ILE A 4 -9.07 13.29 -2.92
N PRO A 5 -8.48 14.45 -2.54
CA PRO A 5 -7.02 14.62 -2.51
C PRO A 5 -6.27 13.51 -1.76
N LEU A 6 -6.89 12.97 -0.71
CA LEU A 6 -6.38 11.86 0.11
C LEU A 6 -6.22 10.54 -0.68
N GLU A 7 -7.05 10.31 -1.69
CA GLU A 7 -7.02 9.09 -2.52
C GLU A 7 -5.86 9.14 -3.52
N GLU A 8 -5.64 10.30 -4.17
CA GLU A 8 -4.49 10.49 -5.06
C GLU A 8 -3.16 10.44 -4.30
N ASP A 9 -3.12 11.02 -3.10
CA ASP A 9 -1.93 10.99 -2.26
C ASP A 9 -1.60 9.57 -1.79
N PHE A 10 -2.64 8.77 -1.48
CA PHE A 10 -2.46 7.35 -1.16
C PHE A 10 -1.92 6.56 -2.36
N ILE A 11 -2.52 6.72 -3.54
CA ILE A 11 -2.09 6.06 -4.78
C ILE A 11 -0.62 6.36 -5.05
N LYS A 12 -0.23 7.65 -5.03
CA LYS A 12 1.17 8.06 -5.22
C LYS A 12 2.10 7.45 -4.18
N LEU A 13 1.67 7.38 -2.93
CA LEU A 13 2.49 6.84 -1.85
C LEU A 13 2.71 5.32 -2.02
N VAL A 14 1.67 4.59 -2.43
CA VAL A 14 1.77 3.17 -2.79
C VAL A 14 2.67 2.98 -4.02
N ASP A 15 2.47 3.76 -5.08
CA ASP A 15 3.31 3.69 -6.29
C ASP A 15 4.79 3.92 -5.96
N ASN A 16 5.09 4.96 -5.18
CA ASN A 16 6.46 5.24 -4.76
C ASN A 16 7.05 4.08 -3.95
N PHE A 17 6.27 3.49 -3.03
CA PHE A 17 6.72 2.34 -2.26
C PHE A 17 7.02 1.12 -3.15
N VAL A 18 6.13 0.80 -4.08
CA VAL A 18 6.30 -0.33 -5.01
C VAL A 18 7.51 -0.15 -5.93
N VAL A 19 7.79 1.09 -6.36
CA VAL A 19 8.96 1.40 -7.19
C VAL A 19 10.27 1.40 -6.39
N GLU A 20 10.25 1.98 -5.18
CA GLU A 20 11.42 2.09 -4.31
C GLU A 20 11.81 0.75 -3.69
N THR A 21 10.85 -0.13 -3.39
CA THR A 21 11.15 -1.43 -2.77
C THR A 21 11.98 -2.32 -3.69
N LYS A 22 13.00 -2.96 -3.11
CA LYS A 22 13.88 -3.94 -3.76
C LYS A 22 13.90 -5.28 -3.03
N ASP A 23 13.13 -5.43 -1.95
CA ASP A 23 13.07 -6.68 -1.21
C ASP A 23 12.25 -7.71 -2.00
N PRO A 24 12.85 -8.85 -2.40
CA PRO A 24 12.14 -9.89 -3.14
C PRO A 24 10.89 -10.42 -2.43
N LYS A 25 10.86 -10.43 -1.09
CA LYS A 25 9.70 -10.90 -0.31
C LYS A 25 8.53 -9.95 -0.41
N ILE A 26 8.79 -8.65 -0.36
CA ILE A 26 7.77 -7.61 -0.51
C ILE A 26 7.22 -7.64 -1.94
N LEU A 27 8.12 -7.77 -2.94
CA LEU A 27 7.72 -7.87 -4.35
C LEU A 27 6.85 -9.11 -4.62
N ASP A 28 7.14 -10.24 -3.98
CA ASP A 28 6.30 -11.44 -4.06
C ASP A 28 4.91 -11.20 -3.45
N GLU A 29 4.82 -10.62 -2.24
CA GLU A 29 3.54 -10.27 -1.62
C GLU A 29 2.74 -9.25 -2.47
N ILE A 30 3.39 -8.26 -3.08
CA ILE A 30 2.74 -7.33 -4.03
C ILE A 30 2.17 -8.09 -5.24
N SER A 31 2.94 -9.03 -5.80
CA SER A 31 2.48 -9.84 -6.93
C SER A 31 1.29 -10.73 -6.55
N GLN A 32 1.32 -11.32 -5.36
CA GLN A 32 0.19 -12.09 -4.83
C GLN A 32 -1.04 -11.21 -4.64
N LEU A 33 -0.87 -10.01 -4.08
CA LEU A 33 -1.96 -9.05 -3.86
C LEU A 33 -2.61 -8.59 -5.19
N ASP A 34 -1.81 -8.34 -6.23
CA ASP A 34 -2.32 -8.02 -7.59
C ASP A 34 -3.09 -9.20 -8.21
N ARG A 35 -2.70 -10.45 -7.93
CA ARG A 35 -3.48 -11.61 -8.36
C ARG A 35 -4.81 -11.70 -7.60
N GLU A 36 -4.78 -11.50 -6.29
CA GLU A 36 -5.98 -11.53 -5.45
C GLU A 36 -6.98 -10.43 -5.85
N SER A 37 -6.51 -9.21 -6.14
CA SER A 37 -7.38 -8.11 -6.59
C SER A 37 -8.10 -8.44 -7.89
N ARG A 38 -7.38 -9.03 -8.87
CA ARG A 38 -7.95 -9.48 -10.15
C ARG A 38 -8.96 -10.60 -9.97
N LEU A 39 -8.71 -11.56 -9.07
CA LEU A 39 -9.64 -12.64 -8.77
C LEU A 39 -10.95 -12.12 -8.16
N LEU A 40 -10.87 -11.06 -7.38
CA LEU A 40 -12.04 -10.40 -6.77
C LEU A 40 -12.69 -9.35 -7.67
N GLY A 41 -12.05 -8.99 -8.79
CA GLY A 41 -12.54 -7.96 -9.70
C GLY A 41 -12.49 -6.53 -9.13
N ILE A 42 -11.60 -6.27 -8.17
CA ILE A 42 -11.40 -4.95 -7.55
C ILE A 42 -10.06 -4.34 -7.96
N SER A 43 -9.87 -3.04 -7.72
CA SER A 43 -8.59 -2.41 -8.01
C SER A 43 -7.50 -2.90 -7.06
N PHE A 44 -6.24 -2.82 -7.50
CA PHE A 44 -5.08 -3.10 -6.65
C PHE A 44 -5.10 -2.24 -5.38
N TYR A 45 -5.44 -0.95 -5.49
CA TYR A 45 -5.49 -0.02 -4.36
C TYR A 45 -6.60 -0.36 -3.37
N ASP A 46 -7.78 -0.79 -3.85
CA ASP A 46 -8.86 -1.26 -2.98
C ASP A 46 -8.42 -2.48 -2.18
N MET A 47 -7.81 -3.45 -2.88
CA MET A 47 -7.25 -4.64 -2.24
C MET A 47 -6.17 -4.27 -1.21
N TYR A 48 -5.29 -3.33 -1.55
CA TYR A 48 -4.25 -2.81 -0.67
C TYR A 48 -4.84 -2.17 0.59
N CYS A 49 -5.89 -1.36 0.46
CA CYS A 49 -6.63 -0.81 1.60
C CYS A 49 -7.21 -1.90 2.50
N MET A 50 -7.78 -2.97 1.91
CA MET A 50 -8.34 -4.09 2.67
C MET A 50 -7.26 -4.80 3.50
N VAL A 51 -6.09 -5.10 2.93
CA VAL A 51 -5.01 -5.77 3.68
C VAL A 51 -4.36 -4.86 4.72
N LEU A 52 -4.31 -3.55 4.48
CA LEU A 52 -3.87 -2.58 5.50
C LEU A 52 -4.80 -2.54 6.72
N GLN A 53 -6.11 -2.70 6.52
CA GLN A 53 -7.12 -2.71 7.57
C GLN A 53 -7.19 -4.05 8.31
N ASP A 54 -7.15 -5.17 7.56
CA ASP A 54 -7.19 -6.52 8.13
C ASP A 54 -5.91 -6.87 8.91
N GLY A 55 -4.74 -6.59 8.34
CA GLY A 55 -3.44 -6.80 8.98
C GLY A 55 -3.09 -8.27 9.26
N THR A 56 -3.89 -9.24 8.80
CA THR A 56 -3.61 -10.67 9.03
C THR A 56 -2.85 -11.31 7.87
N LYS A 57 -3.11 -10.85 6.64
CA LYS A 57 -2.45 -11.25 5.39
C LYS A 57 -1.42 -10.22 4.94
N HIS A 58 -0.45 -10.67 4.12
CA HIS A 58 0.61 -9.82 3.55
C HIS A 58 1.33 -8.98 4.63
N ARG A 59 1.68 -9.64 5.75
CA ARG A 59 2.18 -8.95 6.95
C ARG A 59 3.50 -8.25 6.69
N THR A 60 4.36 -8.81 5.85
CA THR A 60 5.65 -8.23 5.52
C THR A 60 5.45 -6.95 4.70
N LEU A 61 4.60 -7.00 3.66
CA LEU A 61 4.18 -5.85 2.88
C LEU A 61 3.58 -4.75 3.75
N VAL A 62 2.59 -5.09 4.60
CA VAL A 62 1.91 -4.12 5.47
C VAL A 62 2.88 -3.50 6.47
N SER A 63 3.76 -4.29 7.08
CA SER A 63 4.77 -3.81 8.03
C SER A 63 5.73 -2.82 7.35
N GLU A 64 6.29 -3.20 6.21
CA GLU A 64 7.26 -2.37 5.50
C GLU A 64 6.64 -1.12 4.91
N PHE A 65 5.41 -1.21 4.43
CA PHE A 65 4.66 -0.03 4.00
C PHE A 65 4.38 0.94 5.15
N LYS A 66 4.05 0.45 6.35
CA LYS A 66 3.89 1.29 7.55
C LYS A 66 5.21 1.94 7.96
N ASN A 67 6.32 1.21 7.90
CA ASN A 67 7.66 1.75 8.13
C ASN A 67 7.99 2.84 7.11
N TYR A 68 7.73 2.60 5.83
CA TYR A 68 7.92 3.55 4.74
C TYR A 68 7.11 4.84 4.96
N MET A 69 5.83 4.74 5.33
CA MET A 69 5.00 5.89 5.70
C MET A 69 5.55 6.64 6.93
N GLY A 70 6.06 5.91 7.93
CA GLY A 70 6.67 6.50 9.12
C GLY A 70 7.96 7.28 8.82
N LEU A 71 8.76 6.80 7.87
CA LEU A 71 9.99 7.45 7.42
C LEU A 71 9.74 8.66 6.52
N LYS A 72 8.67 8.62 5.71
CA LYS A 72 8.28 9.71 4.80
C LYS A 72 7.36 10.74 5.46
N LYS A 73 6.94 10.57 6.71
CA LYS A 73 6.31 11.63 7.51
C LYS A 73 7.37 12.70 7.83
N PRO A 74 7.29 13.92 7.26
CA PRO A 74 7.92 15.07 7.92
C PRO A 74 7.23 15.22 9.29
N ALA A 75 7.88 15.91 10.23
CA ALA A 75 7.40 16.19 11.58
C ALA A 75 6.12 17.06 11.66
N THR A 76 5.13 16.84 10.78
CA THR A 76 3.93 17.66 10.59
C THR A 76 2.66 16.81 10.49
N PHE A 77 2.60 15.73 11.26
CA PHE A 77 1.32 15.18 11.71
C PHE A 77 1.33 15.16 13.24
N VAL A 78 1.34 16.36 13.81
CA VAL A 78 0.94 16.61 15.18
C VAL A 78 -0.49 17.14 15.11
N ALA A 79 -1.42 16.37 15.65
CA ALA A 79 -2.68 16.88 16.18
C ALA A 79 -2.70 16.49 17.66
#